data_AF-A0A3B0W754-F1
#
_entry.id   AF-A0A3B0W754-F1
#
_cell.length_a   1.000
_cell.length_b   1.000
_cell.length_c   1.000
_cell.angle_alpha   90.00
_cell.angle_beta   90.00
_cell.angle_gamma   90.00
#
_symmetry.space_group_name_H-M   'P 1'
#
loop_
_entity.id
_entity.type
_entity.pdbx_description
1 polymer ?
#
loop_
_entity_poly.entity_id
_entity_poly.type
_entity_poly.pdbx_seq_one_letter_code
_entity_poly.pdbx_strand_id
1 'polypeptide(L)' 'NIIKQHMAHKDESRLLLKQVYKTDADLIVDKQNQQIIVQIHRLTHWKEDAVLEKLCEQLNETKTKFPNTNFTLFYKLGSA' A
#
# COMPACT_ATOMS: atom_id res chain seq x y z
N ASN A 1 -7.16 0.78 -13.77
CA ASN A 1 -6.25 0.29 -12.72
C ASN A 1 -5.02 1.18 -12.76
N ILE A 2 -4.93 2.12 -11.82
CA ILE A 2 -4.07 3.33 -11.88
C ILE A 2 -2.57 2.98 -11.94
N ILE A 3 -2.19 1.86 -11.32
CA ILE A 3 -0.81 1.33 -11.32
C ILE A 3 -0.29 1.00 -12.73
N LYS A 4 -1.19 0.73 -13.70
CA LYS A 4 -0.82 0.46 -15.10
C LYS A 4 -0.05 1.60 -15.75
N GLN A 5 -0.26 2.84 -15.31
CA GLN A 5 0.40 4.02 -15.87
C GLN A 5 1.85 4.15 -15.39
N HIS A 6 2.23 3.41 -14.35
CA HIS A 6 3.56 3.44 -13.74
C HIS A 6 4.40 2.20 -14.08
N MET A 7 3.94 1.34 -15.00
CA MET A 7 4.64 0.11 -15.39
C MET A 7 4.80 -0.02 -16.91
N ALA A 8 5.91 -0.61 -17.34
CA ALA A 8 6.27 -0.76 -18.76
C ALA A 8 5.31 -1.69 -19.51
N HIS A 9 4.78 -2.73 -18.85
CA HIS A 9 3.87 -3.70 -19.46
C HIS A 9 2.60 -3.96 -18.64
N LYS A 10 1.46 -4.10 -19.34
CA LYS A 10 0.12 -4.23 -18.75
C LYS A 10 -0.06 -5.50 -17.92
N ASP A 11 0.64 -6.58 -18.26
CA ASP A 11 0.54 -7.85 -17.55
C ASP A 11 1.34 -7.86 -16.24
N GLU A 12 2.47 -7.14 -16.19
CA GLU A 12 3.27 -6.94 -14.98
C GLU A 12 2.45 -6.25 -13.87
N SER A 13 1.62 -5.26 -14.23
CA SER A 13 0.76 -4.56 -13.26
C SER A 13 -0.23 -5.46 -12.53
N ARG A 14 -0.74 -6.51 -13.20
CA ARG A 14 -1.67 -7.45 -12.56
C ARG A 14 -0.92 -8.47 -11.71
N LEU A 15 0.28 -8.87 -12.13
CA LEU A 15 1.13 -9.78 -11.36
C LEU A 15 1.60 -9.11 -10.07
N LEU A 16 2.05 -7.86 -10.14
CA LEU A 16 2.43 -7.09 -8.96
C LEU A 16 1.26 -6.95 -7.98
N LEU A 17 0.09 -6.53 -8.46
CA LEU A 17 -1.09 -6.43 -7.59
C LEU A 17 -1.45 -7.75 -6.94
N LYS A 18 -1.35 -8.87 -7.67
CA LYS A 18 -1.57 -10.20 -7.10
C LYS A 18 -0.55 -10.54 -6.02
N GLN A 19 0.70 -10.10 -6.16
CA GLN A 19 1.72 -10.28 -5.13
C GLN A 19 1.41 -9.40 -3.92
N VAL A 20 1.14 -8.10 -4.11
CA VAL A 20 0.78 -7.16 -3.03
C VAL A 20 -0.41 -7.65 -2.23
N TYR A 21 -1.45 -8.20 -2.88
CA TYR A 21 -2.61 -8.76 -2.18
C TYR A 21 -2.33 -10.06 -1.41
N LYS A 22 -1.19 -10.70 -1.67
CA LYS A 22 -0.73 -11.90 -0.96
C LYS A 22 0.36 -11.60 0.06
N THR A 23 0.91 -10.39 0.05
CA THR A 23 1.92 -9.96 1.01
C THR A 23 1.23 -9.68 2.34
N ASP A 24 1.79 -10.23 3.41
CA ASP A 24 1.35 -9.89 4.75
C ASP A 24 1.61 -8.40 5.04
N ALA A 25 0.78 -7.82 5.90
CA ALA A 25 0.91 -6.43 6.30
C ALA A 25 0.67 -6.30 7.79
N ASP A 26 1.51 -5.51 8.44
CA ASP A 26 1.33 -5.20 9.85
C ASP A 26 0.33 -4.06 10.01
N LEU A 27 -0.62 -4.22 10.94
CA LEU A 27 -1.58 -3.19 11.30
C LEU A 27 -1.18 -2.57 12.64
N ILE A 28 -0.80 -1.29 12.62
CA ILE A 28 -0.39 -0.55 13.81
C ILE A 28 -1.37 0.59 14.07
N VAL A 29 -1.95 0.62 15.26
CA VAL A 29 -2.88 1.68 15.66
C VAL A 29 -2.09 2.88 16.19
N ASP A 30 -2.06 3.96 15.42
CA ASP A 30 -1.55 5.25 15.85
C ASP A 30 -2.71 6.08 16.44
N LYS A 31 -2.81 6.06 17.76
CA LYS A 31 -3.84 6.81 18.49
C LYS A 31 -3.61 8.32 18.48
N GLN A 32 -2.38 8.79 18.30
CA GLN A 32 -2.06 10.21 18.33
C GLN A 32 -2.53 10.88 17.05
N ASN A 33 -2.27 10.24 15.91
CA ASN A 33 -2.68 10.75 14.60
C ASN A 33 -4.08 10.27 14.17
N GLN A 34 -4.75 9.46 15.00
CA GLN A 34 -6.01 8.78 14.67
C GLN A 34 -5.88 8.01 13.35
N GLN A 35 -4.81 7.26 13.21
CA GLN A 35 -4.52 6.45 12.01
C GLN A 35 -4.37 4.97 12.33
N ILE A 36 -4.77 4.13 11.38
CA ILE A 36 -4.34 2.74 11.34
C ILE A 36 -3.30 2.65 10.25
N ILE A 37 -2.06 2.44 10.65
CA ILE A 37 -0.92 2.32 9.77
C ILE A 37 -0.88 0.89 9.23
N VAL A 38 -1.05 0.74 7.92
CA VAL A 38 -0.91 -0.51 7.18
C VAL A 38 0.50 -0.56 6.62
N GLN A 39 1.37 -1.38 7.21
CA GLN A 39 2.74 -1.56 6.74
C GLN A 39 2.81 -2.75 5.79
N ILE A 40 2.90 -2.48 4.49
CA ILE A 40 3.01 -3.53 3.47
C ILE A 40 4.46 -3.98 3.42
N HIS A 41 4.74 -5.27 3.65
CA HIS A 41 6.11 -5.78 3.56
C HIS A 41 6.68 -5.59 2.14
N ARG A 42 7.99 -5.38 2.08
CA ARG A 42 8.71 -5.17 0.81
C ARG A 42 8.66 -6.41 -0.06
N LEU A 43 8.73 -6.19 -1.37
CA LEU A 43 8.77 -7.28 -2.34
C LEU A 43 10.23 -7.62 -2.68
N THR A 44 10.43 -8.72 -3.41
CA THR A 44 11.77 -9.27 -3.69
C THR A 44 12.64 -8.34 -4.56
N HIS A 45 12.02 -7.41 -5.31
CA HIS A 45 12.72 -6.54 -6.25
C HIS A 45 12.49 -5.05 -5.99
N TRP A 46 13.56 -4.26 -5.98
CA TRP A 46 13.53 -2.80 -5.75
C TRP A 46 12.62 -2.01 -6.71
N LYS A 47 12.43 -2.49 -7.95
CA LYS A 47 11.51 -1.87 -8.92
C LYS A 47 10.05 -2.00 -8.48
N GLU A 48 9.72 -3.10 -7.82
CA GLU A 48 8.39 -3.38 -7.30
C GLU A 48 8.10 -2.53 -6.07
N ASP A 49 9.11 -2.32 -5.22
CA ASP A 49 9.04 -1.38 -4.07
C ASP A 49 8.66 0.03 -4.53
N ALA A 50 9.30 0.56 -5.58
CA ALA A 50 9.00 1.91 -6.10
C ALA A 50 7.55 2.05 -6.59
N VAL A 51 7.00 1.00 -7.22
CA VAL A 51 5.60 1.00 -7.65
C VAL A 51 4.65 0.83 -6.46
N LEU A 52 5.04 0.07 -5.44
CA LEU A 52 4.29 -0.12 -4.21
C LEU A 52 4.25 1.17 -3.37
N GLU A 53 5.32 1.94 -3.34
CA GLU A 53 5.37 3.29 -2.78
C GLU A 53 4.32 4.19 -3.44
N LYS A 54 4.29 4.22 -4.77
CA LYS A 54 3.31 5.02 -5.51
C LYS A 54 1.87 4.57 -5.25
N LEU A 55 1.66 3.26 -5.10
CA LEU A 55 0.36 2.73 -4.69
C LEU A 55 -0.03 3.21 -3.29
N CYS A 56 0.89 3.16 -2.32
CA CYS A 56 0.65 3.66 -0.97
C CYS A 56 0.23 5.13 -0.97
N GLU A 57 0.94 5.98 -1.73
CA GLU A 57 0.58 7.40 -1.88
C GLU A 57 -0.85 7.58 -2.40
N GLN A 58 -1.21 6.87 -3.48
CA GLN A 58 -2.55 6.95 -4.06
C GLN A 58 -3.64 6.44 -3.11
N LEU A 59 -3.36 5.39 -2.34
CA LEU A 59 -4.28 4.91 -1.31
C LEU A 59 -4.45 5.93 -0.18
N ASN A 60 -3.38 6.60 0.22
CA ASN A 60 -3.41 7.64 1.26
C ASN A 60 -4.18 8.89 0.83
N GLU A 61 -4.12 9.25 -0.46
CA GLU A 61 -4.90 10.36 -1.02
C GLU A 61 -6.42 10.16 -0.85
N THR A 62 -6.90 8.91 -0.83
CA THR A 62 -8.32 8.61 -0.62
C THR A 62 -8.82 8.96 0.79
N LYS A 63 -7.91 9.12 1.77
CA LYS A 63 -8.22 9.34 3.18
C LYS A 63 -9.29 8.37 3.70
N THR A 64 -9.14 7.10 3.34
CA THR A 64 -10.13 6.07 3.66
C THR A 64 -10.31 5.93 5.17
N LYS A 65 -11.54 6.09 5.65
CA LYS A 65 -11.88 5.87 7.06
C LYS A 65 -12.03 4.38 7.35
N PHE A 66 -11.51 3.95 8.49
CA PHE A 66 -11.71 2.58 8.96
C PHE A 66 -13.14 2.43 9.52
N PRO A 67 -13.88 1.37 9.13
CA PRO A 67 -15.30 1.22 9.48
C PRO A 67 -15.57 1.38 10.98
N ASN A 68 -16.68 2.03 11.31
CA ASN A 68 -17.16 2.21 12.69
C ASN A 68 -16.15 2.91 13.63
N THR A 69 -15.19 3.66 13.09
CA THR A 69 -14.21 4.40 13.89
C THR A 69 -13.91 5.79 13.29
N ASN A 70 -13.20 6.62 14.06
CA ASN A 70 -12.63 7.87 13.56
C ASN A 70 -11.21 7.71 12.98
N PHE A 71 -10.71 6.47 12.88
CA PHE A 71 -9.38 6.22 12.37
C PHE A 71 -9.35 6.32 10.84
N THR A 72 -8.27 6.87 10.30
CA THR A 72 -7.98 6.89 8.86
C THR A 72 -6.92 5.85 8.53
N LEU A 73 -7.06 5.14 7.42
CA LEU A 73 -6.03 4.22 6.94
C LEU A 73 -4.84 5.01 6.38
N PHE A 74 -3.64 4.61 6.79
CA PHE A 74 -2.39 5.15 6.29
C PHE A 74 -1.48 4.01 5.84
N TYR A 75 -1.21 3.92 4.54
CA TYR A 75 -0.41 2.88 3.91
C TYR A 75 1.04 3.32 3.78
N LYS A 76 1.98 2.44 4.13
CA LYS A 76 3.42 2.65 3.89
C LYS A 76 4.12 1.33 3.62
N LEU A 77 5.30 1.39 3.02
CA LEU A 77 6.21 0.25 2.97
C LEU A 77 6.77 -0.06 4.36
N GLY A 78 6.84 -1.35 4.68
CA GLY A 78 7.56 -1.87 5.83
C GLY A 78 9.06 -1.61 5.72
N SER A 79 9.71 -1.54 6.88
CA SER A 79 11.18 -1.56 6.92
C SER A 79 11.66 -2.99 6.61
N ALA A 80 12.73 -3.11 5.83
CA ALA A 80 13.38 -4.38 5.54
C ALA A 80 14.08 -4.93 6.79
#